data_AF-A0A843YEF5-F1
#
_entry.id   AF-A0A843YEF5-F1
#
_cell.length_a   1.000
_cell.length_b   1.000
_cell.length_c   1.000
_cell.angle_alpha   90.00
_cell.angle_beta   90.00
_cell.angle_gamma   90.00
#
_symmetry.space_group_name_H-M   'P 1'
#
loop_
_entity.id
_entity.type
_entity.pdbx_description
1 polymer ?
#
loop_
_entity_poly.entity_id
_entity_poly.type
_entity_poly.pdbx_seq_one_letter_code
_entity_poly.pdbx_strand_id
1 'polypeptide(L)'
;MFLPLAVRETFIEHWRQDLRDLSLPGVSIELSLADTVTLGMASSWFRQNCVAPLVPGWTKQFQTELAARVATFPNGIMPRIGFCSWKGTQAAHLPSHGVRGVMYTITQDHTRVGRAIAAYINSGQPVVLHLREWLDIPPESEFRIFIKNKRIIGVSQYNWRVRFPDMATHIGHVATAIGALAEPLMDALHVESTVADVYVYKKDEQLKATLIELNPFLPRTDACLFDWNTPAGFDGSIRFVQ
;
A
#
# COMPACT_ATOMS: atom_id res chain seq x y z
N MET A 1 -15.74 -13.53 3.76
CA MET A 1 -15.23 -12.29 4.42
C MET A 1 -15.67 -11.12 3.56
N PHE A 2 -16.41 -10.17 4.11
CA PHE A 2 -16.77 -8.93 3.40
C PHE A 2 -15.70 -7.87 3.67
N LEU A 3 -15.38 -7.01 2.68
CA LEU A 3 -14.49 -5.87 2.88
C LEU A 3 -15.35 -4.65 3.27
N PRO A 4 -15.28 -4.17 4.53
CA PRO A 4 -16.05 -3.01 4.96
C PRO A 4 -15.71 -1.77 4.10
N LEU A 5 -16.68 -0.87 3.93
CA LEU A 5 -16.51 0.36 3.14
C LEU A 5 -15.25 1.14 3.58
N ALA A 6 -15.10 1.35 4.89
CA ALA A 6 -13.95 2.07 5.45
C ALA A 6 -12.58 1.43 5.12
N VAL A 7 -12.54 0.13 4.82
CA VAL A 7 -11.31 -0.55 4.35
C VAL A 7 -11.13 -0.32 2.85
N ARG A 8 -12.21 -0.44 2.08
CA ARG A 8 -12.16 -0.30 0.63
C ARG A 8 -11.81 1.11 0.20
N GLU A 9 -12.32 2.12 0.89
CA GLU A 9 -12.04 3.53 0.54
C GLU A 9 -10.55 3.86 0.62
N THR A 10 -9.72 3.05 1.28
CA THR A 10 -8.27 3.26 1.33
C THR A 10 -7.52 2.63 0.17
N PHE A 11 -8.18 1.83 -0.68
CA PHE A 11 -7.53 1.19 -1.81
C PHE A 11 -7.26 2.15 -2.96
N ILE A 12 -6.15 1.93 -3.68
CA ILE A 12 -5.66 2.84 -4.71
C ILE A 12 -6.70 3.01 -5.83
N GLU A 13 -7.44 1.97 -6.19
CA GLU A 13 -8.51 2.04 -7.20
C GLU A 13 -9.61 3.06 -6.87
N HIS A 14 -9.77 3.44 -5.60
CA HIS A 14 -10.73 4.43 -5.14
C HIS A 14 -10.13 5.83 -4.93
N TRP A 15 -8.83 6.01 -5.12
CA TRP A 15 -8.18 7.31 -4.99
C TRP A 15 -8.50 8.20 -6.18
N ARG A 16 -8.84 9.46 -5.88
CA ARG A 16 -8.90 10.56 -6.84
C ARG A 16 -7.52 10.82 -7.46
N GLN A 17 -7.48 11.51 -8.60
CA GLN A 17 -6.24 11.75 -9.34
C GLN A 17 -5.24 12.59 -8.53
N ASP A 18 -5.70 13.66 -7.89
CA ASP A 18 -4.88 14.50 -7.01
C ASP A 18 -4.21 13.71 -5.87
N LEU A 19 -4.89 12.75 -5.27
CA LEU A 19 -4.32 11.87 -4.25
C LEU A 19 -3.27 10.91 -4.84
N ARG A 20 -3.49 10.42 -6.07
CA ARG A 20 -2.52 9.58 -6.79
C ARG A 20 -1.26 10.37 -7.14
N ASP A 21 -1.40 11.65 -7.48
CA ASP A 21 -0.29 12.55 -7.82
C ASP A 21 0.62 12.84 -6.61
N LEU A 22 0.13 12.64 -5.38
CA LEU A 22 0.92 12.73 -4.14
C LEU A 22 1.68 11.44 -3.82
N SER A 23 1.44 10.35 -4.55
CA SER A 23 2.03 9.03 -4.34
C SER A 23 3.07 8.68 -5.41
N LEU A 24 3.85 7.63 -5.16
CA LEU A 24 4.72 7.02 -6.16
C LEU A 24 3.95 6.70 -7.46
N PRO A 25 4.57 6.94 -8.65
CA PRO A 25 3.98 6.62 -9.94
C PRO A 25 3.52 5.17 -10.03
N GLY A 26 2.41 4.96 -10.72
CA GLY A 26 1.89 3.63 -10.94
C GLY A 26 0.77 3.58 -11.95
N VAL A 27 0.55 2.40 -12.50
CA VAL A 27 -0.57 2.09 -13.39
C VAL A 27 -1.37 0.94 -12.83
N SER A 28 -2.61 0.80 -13.28
CA SER A 28 -3.55 -0.20 -12.77
C SER A 28 -4.10 -1.04 -13.92
N ILE A 29 -4.37 -2.30 -13.64
CA ILE A 29 -5.02 -3.26 -14.54
C ILE A 29 -6.20 -3.84 -13.77
N GLU A 30 -7.41 -3.60 -14.26
CA GLU A 30 -8.60 -4.26 -13.71
C GLU A 30 -8.63 -5.72 -14.18
N LEU A 31 -8.75 -6.66 -13.25
CA LEU A 31 -8.75 -8.08 -13.56
C LEU A 31 -10.16 -8.56 -13.90
N SER A 32 -10.29 -9.33 -14.98
CA SER A 32 -11.50 -10.07 -15.27
C SER A 32 -11.79 -11.11 -14.16
N LEU A 33 -12.99 -11.69 -14.14
CA LEU A 33 -13.29 -12.79 -13.21
C LEU A 33 -12.32 -13.97 -13.42
N ALA A 34 -11.98 -14.29 -14.66
CA ALA A 34 -11.05 -15.38 -14.97
C ALA A 34 -9.63 -15.11 -14.43
N ASP A 35 -9.13 -13.88 -14.62
CA ASP A 35 -7.83 -13.45 -14.12
C ASP A 35 -7.81 -13.36 -12.59
N THR A 36 -8.90 -12.89 -11.99
CA THR A 36 -9.10 -12.83 -10.54
C THR A 36 -9.05 -14.22 -9.92
N VAL A 37 -9.77 -15.19 -10.49
CA VAL A 37 -9.75 -16.59 -10.03
C VAL A 37 -8.36 -17.19 -10.25
N THR A 38 -7.72 -16.93 -11.39
CA THR A 38 -6.36 -17.42 -11.68
C THR A 38 -5.34 -16.89 -10.66
N LEU A 39 -5.42 -15.61 -10.31
CA LEU A 39 -4.62 -15.00 -9.25
C LEU A 39 -4.87 -15.64 -7.89
N GLY A 40 -6.15 -15.82 -7.53
CA GLY A 40 -6.55 -16.51 -6.29
C GLY A 40 -5.98 -17.93 -6.21
N MET A 41 -6.03 -18.67 -7.32
CA MET A 41 -5.54 -20.05 -7.42
C MET A 41 -4.03 -20.18 -7.20
N ALA A 42 -3.24 -19.10 -7.24
CA ALA A 42 -1.84 -19.13 -6.82
C ALA A 42 -1.68 -19.39 -5.30
N SER A 43 -2.66 -18.97 -4.49
CA SER A 43 -2.63 -19.17 -3.04
C SER A 43 -3.15 -20.54 -2.61
N SER A 44 -2.37 -21.27 -1.81
CA SER A 44 -2.78 -22.53 -1.18
C SER A 44 -4.02 -22.35 -0.29
N TRP A 45 -4.06 -21.26 0.48
CA TRP A 45 -5.21 -20.92 1.31
C TRP A 45 -6.48 -20.78 0.47
N PHE A 46 -6.42 -20.05 -0.66
CA PHE A 46 -7.58 -19.87 -1.53
C PHE A 46 -8.06 -21.21 -2.11
N ARG A 47 -7.13 -22.03 -2.64
CA ARG A 47 -7.44 -23.37 -3.17
C ARG A 47 -8.15 -24.28 -2.16
N GLN A 48 -7.78 -24.19 -0.89
CA GLN A 48 -8.33 -25.04 0.18
C GLN A 48 -9.65 -24.52 0.75
N ASN A 49 -9.90 -23.20 0.70
CA ASN A 49 -11.00 -22.57 1.44
C ASN A 49 -12.09 -21.96 0.53
N CYS A 50 -11.86 -21.90 -0.78
CA CYS A 50 -12.78 -21.28 -1.73
C CYS A 50 -13.20 -22.26 -2.82
N VAL A 51 -14.48 -22.28 -3.14
CA VAL A 51 -14.99 -22.92 -4.36
C VAL A 51 -14.97 -21.86 -5.46
N ALA A 52 -14.20 -22.09 -6.51
CA ALA A 52 -14.11 -21.17 -7.65
C ALA A 52 -14.36 -21.94 -8.95
N PRO A 53 -14.88 -21.28 -9.99
CA PRO A 53 -15.07 -21.92 -11.29
C PRO A 53 -13.72 -22.36 -11.88
N LEU A 54 -13.76 -23.40 -12.71
CA LEU A 54 -12.62 -23.74 -13.55
C LEU A 54 -12.43 -22.63 -14.58
N VAL A 55 -11.24 -22.06 -14.62
CA VAL A 55 -10.86 -20.99 -15.56
C VAL A 55 -9.66 -21.45 -16.40
N PRO A 56 -9.53 -20.98 -17.65
CA PRO A 56 -8.43 -21.38 -18.54
C PRO A 56 -7.06 -20.80 -18.14
N GLY A 57 -7.00 -20.05 -17.04
CA GLY A 57 -5.83 -19.27 -16.63
C GLY A 57 -5.93 -17.81 -17.06
N TRP A 58 -4.77 -17.16 -17.15
CA TRP A 58 -4.63 -15.75 -17.52
C TRP A 58 -5.16 -15.47 -18.92
N THR A 59 -6.05 -14.48 -19.05
CA THR A 59 -6.63 -14.07 -20.32
C THR A 59 -5.59 -13.42 -21.24
N LYS A 60 -5.82 -13.49 -22.57
CA LYS A 60 -4.97 -12.78 -23.54
C LYS A 60 -4.98 -11.27 -23.31
N GLN A 61 -6.14 -10.72 -22.93
CA GLN A 61 -6.27 -9.30 -22.60
C GLN A 61 -5.35 -8.91 -21.45
N PHE A 62 -5.41 -9.64 -20.32
CA PHE A 62 -4.51 -9.38 -19.19
C PHE A 62 -3.04 -9.49 -19.58
N GLN A 63 -2.66 -10.51 -20.34
CA GLN A 63 -1.27 -10.68 -20.78
C GLN A 63 -0.79 -9.52 -21.67
N THR A 64 -1.62 -9.06 -22.60
CA THR A 64 -1.31 -7.91 -23.47
C THR A 64 -1.22 -6.62 -22.68
N GLU A 65 -2.17 -6.35 -21.78
CA GLU A 65 -2.16 -5.17 -20.93
C GLU A 65 -0.93 -5.17 -20.00
N LEU A 66 -0.65 -6.29 -19.34
CA LEU A 66 0.53 -6.44 -18.49
C LEU A 66 1.81 -6.14 -19.26
N ALA A 67 1.98 -6.72 -20.46
CA ALA A 67 3.15 -6.46 -21.30
C ALA A 67 3.30 -4.97 -21.66
N ALA A 68 2.21 -4.29 -21.99
CA ALA A 68 2.23 -2.87 -22.31
C ALA A 68 2.56 -2.00 -21.07
N ARG A 69 2.02 -2.34 -19.89
CA ARG A 69 2.22 -1.56 -18.66
C ARG A 69 3.60 -1.76 -18.03
N VAL A 70 4.16 -2.97 -18.04
CA VAL A 70 5.48 -3.19 -17.43
C VAL A 70 6.61 -2.45 -18.17
N ALA A 71 6.42 -2.16 -19.46
CA ALA A 71 7.39 -1.45 -20.28
C ALA A 71 7.61 0.01 -19.81
N THR A 72 6.71 0.58 -18.99
CA THR A 72 6.82 1.97 -18.51
C THR A 72 7.66 2.13 -17.25
N PHE A 73 8.16 1.05 -16.64
CA PHE A 73 8.89 1.08 -15.36
C PHE A 73 10.26 0.41 -15.47
N PRO A 74 11.29 1.11 -16.00
CA PRO A 74 12.61 0.53 -16.22
C PRO A 74 13.32 0.14 -14.91
N ASN A 75 13.07 0.87 -13.82
CA ASN A 75 13.67 0.65 -12.51
C ASN A 75 13.03 -0.51 -11.72
N GLY A 76 12.04 -1.18 -12.32
CA GLY A 76 11.31 -2.27 -11.70
C GLY A 76 9.98 -1.83 -11.10
N ILE A 77 9.22 -2.82 -10.67
CA ILE A 77 7.83 -2.68 -10.25
C ILE A 77 7.62 -3.33 -8.89
N MET A 78 6.77 -2.73 -8.05
CA MET A 78 6.16 -3.38 -6.89
C MET A 78 4.68 -3.71 -7.19
N PRO A 79 4.33 -4.97 -7.51
CA PRO A 79 2.95 -5.38 -7.70
C PRO A 79 2.16 -5.41 -6.39
N ARG A 80 0.92 -4.93 -6.42
CA ARG A 80 -0.03 -5.07 -5.30
C ARG A 80 -1.47 -5.08 -5.80
N ILE A 81 -2.37 -5.62 -4.98
CA ILE A 81 -3.81 -5.34 -5.11
C ILE A 81 -4.20 -4.26 -4.10
N GLY A 82 -5.42 -3.73 -4.18
CA GLY A 82 -5.90 -2.68 -3.28
C GLY A 82 -5.63 -3.00 -1.80
N PHE A 83 -6.05 -4.19 -1.36
CA PHE A 83 -5.93 -4.64 0.04
C PHE A 83 -4.50 -4.96 0.53
N CYS A 84 -3.62 -5.46 -0.34
CA CYS A 84 -2.28 -5.89 0.06
C CYS A 84 -1.32 -6.11 -1.11
N SER A 85 -0.03 -6.08 -0.81
CA SER A 85 1.04 -6.63 -1.66
C SER A 85 1.46 -8.03 -1.18
N TRP A 86 2.41 -8.65 -1.89
CA TRP A 86 3.00 -9.96 -1.57
C TRP A 86 4.09 -9.91 -0.46
N LYS A 87 4.01 -8.92 0.45
CA LYS A 87 4.95 -8.72 1.58
C LYS A 87 5.09 -10.01 2.42
N GLY A 88 6.31 -10.52 2.55
CA GLY A 88 6.62 -11.77 3.28
C GLY A 88 7.04 -12.93 2.38
N THR A 89 7.05 -12.74 1.06
CA THR A 89 7.70 -13.64 0.09
C THR A 89 9.07 -13.08 -0.28
N GLN A 90 10.03 -13.93 -0.67
CA GLN A 90 11.34 -13.45 -1.14
C GLN A 90 11.21 -12.47 -2.33
N ALA A 91 10.21 -12.68 -3.17
CA ALA A 91 9.92 -11.83 -4.33
C ALA A 91 9.57 -10.38 -3.95
N ALA A 92 9.00 -10.15 -2.76
CA ALA A 92 8.57 -8.81 -2.33
C ALA A 92 9.72 -7.90 -1.89
N HIS A 93 10.94 -8.44 -1.76
CA HIS A 93 12.13 -7.67 -1.37
C HIS A 93 12.97 -7.22 -2.56
N LEU A 94 12.55 -7.52 -3.80
CA LEU A 94 13.26 -7.17 -5.02
C LEU A 94 12.33 -6.53 -6.06
N PRO A 95 12.84 -5.62 -6.90
CA PRO A 95 12.09 -5.09 -8.03
C PRO A 95 11.66 -6.20 -8.98
N SER A 96 10.39 -6.17 -9.39
CA SER A 96 9.89 -7.02 -10.47
C SER A 96 10.20 -6.39 -11.83
N HIS A 97 11.02 -7.04 -12.65
CA HIS A 97 11.37 -6.56 -13.99
C HIS A 97 10.61 -7.31 -15.09
N GLY A 98 9.96 -6.54 -15.97
CA GLY A 98 9.20 -7.04 -17.10
C GLY A 98 8.05 -7.98 -16.70
N VAL A 99 7.45 -8.62 -17.71
CA VAL A 99 6.30 -9.52 -17.50
C VAL A 99 6.69 -10.68 -16.59
N ARG A 100 7.85 -11.31 -16.83
CA ARG A 100 8.28 -12.48 -16.06
C ARG A 100 8.47 -12.17 -14.57
N GLY A 101 9.08 -11.04 -14.23
CA GLY A 101 9.27 -10.63 -12.84
C GLY A 101 7.94 -10.37 -12.14
N VAL A 102 7.03 -9.63 -12.79
CA VAL A 102 5.69 -9.38 -12.21
C VAL A 102 4.92 -10.68 -12.02
N MET A 103 4.90 -11.56 -13.03
CA MET A 103 4.24 -12.87 -12.96
C MET A 103 4.84 -13.73 -11.85
N TYR A 104 6.17 -13.77 -11.71
CA TYR A 104 6.83 -14.48 -10.62
C TYR A 104 6.33 -14.00 -9.25
N THR A 105 6.25 -12.69 -9.03
CA THR A 105 5.78 -12.10 -7.78
C THR A 105 4.30 -12.40 -7.51
N ILE A 106 3.41 -12.13 -8.46
CA ILE A 106 1.96 -12.25 -8.22
C ILE A 106 1.49 -13.72 -8.12
N THR A 107 2.31 -14.67 -8.59
CA THR A 107 2.03 -16.11 -8.47
C THR A 107 2.65 -16.76 -7.24
N GLN A 108 3.37 -16.01 -6.39
CA GLN A 108 3.86 -16.56 -5.12
C GLN A 108 2.67 -16.92 -4.20
N ASP A 109 2.79 -18.06 -3.51
CA ASP A 109 1.79 -18.47 -2.53
C ASP A 109 1.75 -17.47 -1.37
N HIS A 110 0.60 -16.86 -1.16
CA HIS A 110 0.45 -15.83 -0.14
C HIS A 110 -0.96 -15.84 0.48
N THR A 111 -1.04 -16.22 1.76
CA THR A 111 -2.33 -16.37 2.47
C THR A 111 -3.13 -15.06 2.53
N ARG A 112 -2.49 -13.91 2.80
CA ARG A 112 -3.18 -12.60 2.83
C ARG A 112 -3.81 -12.25 1.48
N VAL A 113 -3.09 -12.48 0.38
CA VAL A 113 -3.61 -12.28 -0.99
C VAL A 113 -4.77 -13.23 -1.26
N GLY A 114 -4.62 -14.53 -0.98
CA GLY A 114 -5.72 -15.50 -1.15
C GLY A 114 -6.99 -15.09 -0.40
N ARG A 115 -6.86 -14.65 0.85
CA ARG A 115 -7.99 -14.11 1.64
C ARG A 115 -8.59 -12.85 1.03
N ALA A 116 -7.76 -11.96 0.50
CA ALA A 116 -8.21 -10.73 -0.15
C ALA A 116 -9.00 -11.06 -1.43
N ILE A 117 -8.48 -11.91 -2.31
CA ILE A 117 -9.16 -12.33 -3.55
C ILE A 117 -10.52 -12.96 -3.23
N ALA A 118 -10.59 -13.83 -2.23
CA ALA A 118 -11.86 -14.40 -1.77
C ALA A 118 -12.84 -13.31 -1.30
N ALA A 119 -12.36 -12.27 -0.63
CA ALA A 119 -13.20 -11.17 -0.18
C ALA A 119 -13.70 -10.30 -1.35
N TYR A 120 -12.86 -10.03 -2.35
CA TYR A 120 -13.27 -9.34 -3.59
C TYR A 120 -14.37 -10.12 -4.32
N ILE A 121 -14.16 -11.42 -4.59
CA ILE A 121 -15.16 -12.29 -5.25
C ILE A 121 -16.49 -12.29 -4.49
N ASN A 122 -16.46 -12.48 -3.17
CA ASN A 122 -17.67 -12.49 -2.35
C ASN A 122 -18.40 -11.13 -2.34
N SER A 123 -17.69 -10.04 -2.58
CA SER A 123 -18.28 -8.68 -2.64
C SER A 123 -18.74 -8.27 -4.05
N GLY A 124 -18.50 -9.10 -5.07
CA GLY A 124 -18.76 -8.77 -6.46
C GLY A 124 -17.95 -7.59 -6.99
N GLN A 125 -16.85 -7.23 -6.31
CA GLN A 125 -15.98 -6.13 -6.73
C GLN A 125 -14.84 -6.67 -7.59
N PRO A 126 -14.44 -5.95 -8.65
CA PRO A 126 -13.28 -6.33 -9.44
C PRO A 126 -12.01 -6.21 -8.59
N VAL A 127 -11.05 -7.10 -8.84
CA VAL A 127 -9.70 -6.96 -8.30
C VAL A 127 -8.92 -6.05 -9.25
N VAL A 128 -8.24 -5.06 -8.70
CA VAL A 128 -7.33 -4.20 -9.47
C VAL A 128 -5.88 -4.54 -9.09
N LEU A 129 -5.08 -4.89 -10.09
CA LEU A 129 -3.63 -5.05 -9.95
C LEU A 129 -2.95 -3.71 -10.21
N HIS A 130 -2.30 -3.17 -9.19
CA HIS A 130 -1.48 -1.97 -9.30
C HIS A 130 -0.01 -2.34 -9.51
N LEU A 131 0.57 -1.75 -10.54
CA LEU A 131 1.99 -1.82 -10.88
C LEU A 131 2.59 -0.45 -10.53
N ARG A 132 3.18 -0.35 -9.35
CA ARG A 132 3.85 0.87 -8.89
C ARG A 132 5.33 0.81 -9.21
N GLU A 133 5.92 1.97 -9.53
CA GLU A 133 7.37 2.07 -9.67
C GLU A 133 8.05 1.55 -8.40
N TRP A 134 9.06 0.70 -8.60
CA TRP A 134 9.88 0.23 -7.48
C TRP A 134 10.68 1.39 -6.91
N LEU A 135 10.68 1.48 -5.59
CA LEU A 135 11.52 2.40 -4.85
C LEU A 135 12.12 1.67 -3.67
N ASP A 136 13.44 1.77 -3.54
CA ASP A 136 14.13 1.28 -2.35
C ASP A 136 13.96 2.32 -1.24
N ILE A 137 13.10 2.00 -0.28
CA ILE A 137 12.76 2.89 0.84
C ILE A 137 13.56 2.44 2.07
N PRO A 138 14.53 3.26 2.55
CA PRO A 138 15.23 2.99 3.79
C PRO A 138 14.23 2.89 4.97
N PRO A 139 14.31 1.86 5.83
CA PRO A 139 13.32 1.65 6.90
C PRO A 139 13.18 2.82 7.89
N GLU A 140 14.22 3.62 8.08
CA GLU A 140 14.24 4.83 8.89
C GLU A 140 13.47 6.01 8.28
N SER A 141 13.22 5.94 6.97
CA SER A 141 12.60 7.00 6.18
C SER A 141 11.08 6.82 6.01
N GLU A 142 10.51 5.75 6.57
CA GLU A 142 9.07 5.47 6.51
C GLU A 142 8.36 5.90 7.80
N PHE A 143 7.29 6.69 7.63
CA PHE A 143 6.48 7.20 8.74
C PHE A 143 5.00 6.89 8.51
N ARG A 144 4.27 6.74 9.61
CA ARG A 144 2.82 6.53 9.62
C ARG A 144 2.14 7.73 10.26
N ILE A 145 1.24 8.34 9.51
CA ILE A 145 0.44 9.51 9.91
C ILE A 145 -0.97 9.03 10.25
N PHE A 146 -1.45 9.38 11.44
CA PHE A 146 -2.82 9.13 11.87
C PHE A 146 -3.67 10.37 11.62
N ILE A 147 -4.71 10.23 10.81
CA ILE A 147 -5.58 11.33 10.38
C ILE A 147 -6.99 11.03 10.86
N LYS A 148 -7.57 11.95 11.62
CA LYS A 148 -8.95 11.85 12.11
C LYS A 148 -9.66 13.18 11.91
N ASN A 149 -10.85 13.13 11.30
CA ASN A 149 -11.66 14.31 10.98
C ASN A 149 -10.83 15.40 10.25
N LYS A 150 -10.07 14.99 9.22
CA LYS A 150 -9.18 15.85 8.42
C LYS A 150 -8.10 16.58 9.24
N ARG A 151 -7.65 15.99 10.34
CA ARG A 151 -6.55 16.50 11.18
C ARG A 151 -5.54 15.41 11.48
N ILE A 152 -4.26 15.75 11.43
CA ILE A 152 -3.20 14.86 11.92
C ILE A 152 -3.29 14.82 13.44
N ILE A 153 -3.44 13.62 13.99
CA ILE A 153 -3.52 13.36 15.44
C ILE A 153 -2.32 12.58 15.97
N GLY A 154 -1.36 12.25 15.10
CA GLY A 154 -0.11 11.62 15.49
C GLY A 154 0.71 11.18 14.28
N VAL A 155 2.03 11.14 14.45
CA VAL A 155 2.97 10.61 13.46
C VAL A 155 3.91 9.64 14.16
N SER A 156 4.09 8.44 13.63
CA SER A 156 5.00 7.44 14.18
C SER A 156 6.06 7.07 13.16
N GLN A 157 7.29 6.82 13.60
CA GLN A 157 8.23 5.97 12.87
C GLN A 157 7.53 4.64 12.54
N TYR A 158 7.55 4.22 11.27
CA TYR A 158 6.85 3.02 10.83
C TYR A 158 7.54 1.76 11.36
N ASN A 159 8.86 1.66 11.19
CA ASN A 159 9.65 0.54 11.72
C ASN A 159 10.00 0.74 13.21
N TRP A 160 8.98 0.86 14.05
CA TRP A 160 9.08 1.22 15.47
C TRP A 160 9.75 0.16 16.36
N ARG A 161 10.15 -0.99 15.82
CA ARG A 161 10.92 -2.01 16.57
C ARG A 161 12.43 -1.82 16.46
N VAL A 162 12.88 -0.88 15.63
CA VAL A 162 14.29 -0.62 15.36
C VAL A 162 14.65 0.79 15.80
N ARG A 163 15.79 0.94 16.47
CA ARG A 163 16.36 2.25 16.83
C ARG A 163 17.24 2.77 15.69
N PHE A 164 17.03 4.01 15.28
CA PHE A 164 17.87 4.68 14.29
C PHE A 164 18.62 5.84 14.97
N PRO A 165 19.94 5.71 15.22
CA PRO A 165 20.71 6.65 16.06
C PRO A 165 20.59 8.12 15.63
N ASP A 166 20.55 8.37 14.33
CA ASP A 166 20.51 9.73 13.77
C ASP A 166 19.09 10.30 13.63
N MET A 167 18.06 9.58 14.09
CA MET A 167 16.68 10.06 13.96
C MET A 167 16.46 11.35 14.77
N ALA A 168 17.04 11.43 15.98
CA ALA A 168 16.88 12.58 16.85
C ALA A 168 17.45 13.87 16.26
N THR A 169 18.52 13.79 15.45
CA THR A 169 19.15 14.96 14.82
C THR A 169 18.35 15.47 13.62
N HIS A 170 17.55 14.61 12.98
CA HIS A 170 16.82 14.93 11.75
C HIS A 170 15.30 15.05 11.91
N ILE A 171 14.74 14.71 13.07
CA ILE A 171 13.29 14.70 13.29
C ILE A 171 12.61 16.05 13.02
N GLY A 172 13.29 17.16 13.27
CA GLY A 172 12.79 18.50 12.93
C GLY A 172 12.60 18.70 11.42
N HIS A 173 13.54 18.21 10.60
CA HIS A 173 13.41 18.27 9.15
C HIS A 173 12.35 17.30 8.63
N VAL A 174 12.22 16.12 9.26
CA VAL A 174 11.14 15.16 8.96
C VAL A 174 9.78 15.81 9.22
N ALA A 175 9.60 16.47 10.38
CA ALA A 175 8.37 17.16 10.72
C ALA A 175 8.03 18.25 9.69
N THR A 176 9.01 19.02 9.25
CA THR A 176 8.84 20.02 8.18
C THR A 176 8.39 19.37 6.86
N ALA A 177 9.02 18.26 6.45
CA ALA A 177 8.67 17.56 5.21
C ALA A 177 7.24 16.99 5.25
N ILE A 178 6.86 16.39 6.38
CA ILE A 178 5.49 15.87 6.60
C ILE A 178 4.49 17.02 6.66
N GLY A 179 4.83 18.13 7.30
CA GLY A 179 4.00 19.34 7.34
C GLY A 179 3.73 19.91 5.95
N ALA A 180 4.73 19.92 5.07
CA ALA A 180 4.58 20.37 3.69
C ALA A 180 3.70 19.43 2.84
N LEU A 181 3.62 18.13 3.17
CA LEU A 181 2.71 17.18 2.54
C LEU A 181 1.28 17.27 3.12
N ALA A 182 1.12 17.76 4.35
CA ALA A 182 -0.13 17.67 5.08
C ALA A 182 -1.29 18.40 4.39
N GLU A 183 -1.11 19.66 3.99
CA GLU A 183 -2.14 20.46 3.31
C GLU A 183 -2.63 19.81 2.01
N PRO A 184 -1.77 19.52 1.00
CA PRO A 184 -2.24 18.89 -0.23
C PRO A 184 -2.82 17.49 0.02
N LEU A 185 -2.32 16.75 1.02
CA LEU A 185 -2.89 15.46 1.40
C LEU A 185 -4.32 15.62 1.96
N MET A 186 -4.58 16.59 2.83
CA MET A 186 -5.93 16.82 3.38
C MET A 186 -6.94 17.17 2.30
N ASP A 187 -6.53 18.00 1.33
CA ASP A 187 -7.36 18.44 0.20
C ASP A 187 -7.69 17.29 -0.76
N ALA A 188 -6.71 16.42 -1.03
CA ALA A 188 -6.86 15.29 -1.95
C ALA A 188 -7.64 14.11 -1.35
N LEU A 189 -7.58 13.93 -0.02
CA LEU A 189 -8.27 12.83 0.66
C LEU A 189 -9.80 12.88 0.42
N HIS A 190 -10.40 11.76 0.01
CA HIS A 190 -11.87 11.61 -0.08
C HIS A 190 -12.50 11.06 1.21
N VAL A 191 -11.68 10.62 2.17
CA VAL A 191 -12.11 10.14 3.49
C VAL A 191 -11.76 11.13 4.59
N GLU A 192 -12.57 11.18 5.65
CA GLU A 192 -12.34 12.07 6.80
C GLU A 192 -11.28 11.54 7.76
N SER A 193 -11.22 10.21 7.95
CA SER A 193 -10.30 9.54 8.87
C SER A 193 -9.61 8.38 8.18
N THR A 194 -8.27 8.37 8.20
CA THR A 194 -7.43 7.35 7.58
C THR A 194 -6.09 7.30 8.27
N VAL A 195 -5.31 6.26 7.99
CA VAL A 195 -3.90 6.18 8.34
C VAL A 195 -3.10 6.25 7.04
N ALA A 196 -2.10 7.12 6.96
CA ALA A 196 -1.28 7.30 5.76
C ALA A 196 0.16 6.87 6.04
N ASP A 197 0.68 5.92 5.28
CA ASP A 197 2.10 5.58 5.28
C ASP A 197 2.79 6.49 4.26
N VAL A 198 3.88 7.13 4.66
CA VAL A 198 4.62 8.11 3.85
C VAL A 198 6.11 7.79 3.84
N TYR A 199 6.76 8.12 2.72
CA TYR A 199 8.20 8.05 2.55
C TYR A 199 8.78 9.45 2.60
N VAL A 200 9.76 9.67 3.49
CA VAL A 200 10.51 10.92 3.60
C VAL A 200 11.88 10.76 2.94
N TYR A 201 12.21 11.63 1.99
CA TYR A 201 13.39 11.49 1.16
C TYR A 201 14.09 12.81 0.92
N LYS A 202 15.39 12.73 0.60
CA LYS A 202 16.20 13.91 0.29
C LYS A 202 16.07 14.26 -1.20
N LYS A 203 15.73 15.51 -1.49
CA LYS A 203 15.73 16.11 -2.84
C LYS A 203 16.27 17.53 -2.75
N ASP A 204 17.30 17.84 -3.53
CA ASP A 204 17.93 19.17 -3.58
C ASP A 204 18.32 19.70 -2.18
N GLU A 205 19.00 18.87 -1.38
CA GLU A 205 19.40 19.16 0.02
C GLU A 205 18.26 19.34 1.03
N GLN A 206 17.00 19.19 0.63
CA GLN A 206 15.83 19.29 1.50
C GLN A 206 15.14 17.93 1.66
N LEU A 207 14.53 17.70 2.83
CA LEU A 207 13.60 16.58 2.98
C LEU A 207 12.25 16.91 2.32
N LYS A 208 11.70 15.94 1.59
CA LYS A 208 10.37 15.93 1.01
C LYS A 208 9.65 14.67 1.48
N ALA A 209 8.33 14.65 1.41
CA ALA A 209 7.52 13.48 1.76
C ALA A 209 6.58 13.13 0.60
N THR A 210 6.33 11.84 0.39
CA THR A 210 5.35 11.33 -0.58
C THR A 210 4.52 10.22 0.04
N LEU A 211 3.27 10.08 -0.43
CA LEU A 211 2.34 9.05 0.02
C LEU A 211 2.76 7.66 -0.48
N ILE A 212 2.86 6.68 0.42
CA ILE A 212 3.04 5.28 0.08
C ILE A 212 1.68 4.59 0.00
N GLU A 213 0.87 4.68 1.05
CA GLU A 213 -0.34 3.87 1.18
C GLU A 213 -1.34 4.53 2.14
N LEU A 214 -2.64 4.27 1.92
CA LEU A 214 -3.68 4.53 2.90
C LEU A 214 -4.14 3.22 3.53
N ASN A 215 -4.29 3.23 4.85
CA ASN A 215 -4.83 2.16 5.66
C ASN A 215 -6.06 2.67 6.42
N PRO A 216 -7.03 1.80 6.72
CA PRO A 216 -8.25 2.23 7.41
C PRO A 216 -7.94 2.69 8.84
N PHE A 217 -8.66 3.73 9.29
CA PHE A 217 -8.56 4.24 10.65
C PHE A 217 -9.32 3.35 11.64
N LEU A 218 -8.73 2.21 12.00
CA LEU A 218 -9.33 1.22 12.91
C LEU A 218 -8.26 0.36 13.61
N PRO A 219 -8.60 -0.30 14.74
CA PRO A 219 -7.63 -1.03 15.56
C PRO A 219 -6.87 -2.19 14.87
N ARG A 220 -7.32 -2.63 13.69
CA ARG A 220 -6.61 -3.65 12.90
C ARG A 220 -5.36 -3.08 12.19
N THR A 221 -5.28 -1.77 12.02
CA THR A 221 -4.08 -1.09 11.49
C THR A 221 -3.07 -0.95 12.61
N ASP A 222 -1.81 -1.35 12.42
CA ASP A 222 -0.76 -1.25 13.45
C ASP A 222 -0.64 0.22 13.94
N ALA A 223 -0.77 0.43 15.25
CA ALA A 223 -0.69 1.76 15.87
C ALA A 223 0.75 2.27 15.99
N CYS A 224 1.75 1.41 15.74
CA CYS A 224 3.16 1.69 15.92
C CYS A 224 3.46 2.22 17.34
N LEU A 225 3.91 3.46 17.48
CA LEU A 225 4.21 4.10 18.78
C LEU A 225 3.00 4.77 19.44
N PHE A 226 1.80 4.54 18.92
CA PHE A 226 0.53 4.91 19.54
C PHE A 226 -0.23 3.69 20.03
N ASP A 227 -1.36 3.90 20.71
CA ASP A 227 -2.22 2.83 21.21
C ASP A 227 -3.70 3.16 20.94
N TRP A 228 -4.37 2.28 20.20
CA TRP A 228 -5.80 2.40 19.89
C TRP A 228 -6.69 2.37 21.14
N ASN A 229 -6.24 1.74 22.24
CA ASN A 229 -6.98 1.69 23.49
C ASN A 229 -6.84 2.97 24.32
N THR A 230 -5.92 3.86 23.93
CA THR A 230 -5.67 5.13 24.59
C THR A 230 -5.87 6.30 23.61
N PRO A 231 -7.12 6.64 23.21
CA PRO A 231 -7.37 7.68 22.22
C PRO A 231 -6.77 9.05 22.57
N ALA A 232 -6.71 9.39 23.86
CA ALA A 232 -6.06 10.62 24.33
C ALA A 232 -4.54 10.65 24.07
N GLY A 233 -3.93 9.49 23.84
CA GLY A 233 -2.52 9.35 23.46
C GLY A 233 -2.24 9.75 22.02
N PHE A 234 -3.25 9.96 21.17
CA PHE A 234 -3.10 10.61 19.86
C PHE A 234 -3.16 12.13 20.05
N ASP A 235 -2.02 12.68 20.47
CA ASP A 235 -1.81 14.05 20.93
C ASP A 235 -1.22 14.99 19.86
N GLY A 236 -1.14 14.52 18.60
CA GLY A 236 -0.51 15.24 17.50
C GLY A 236 1.02 15.17 17.48
N SER A 237 1.66 14.45 18.42
CA SER A 237 3.11 14.32 18.47
C SER A 237 3.68 13.49 17.30
N ILE A 238 4.96 13.74 17.01
CA ILE A 238 5.79 12.84 16.22
C ILE A 238 6.61 11.95 17.16
N ARG A 239 6.48 10.63 17.01
CA ARG A 239 7.11 9.62 17.85
C ARG A 239 8.09 8.77 17.04
N PHE A 240 9.25 8.52 17.63
CA PHE A 240 10.30 7.65 17.09
C PHE A 240 10.98 6.90 18.24
N VAL A 241 11.68 5.81 17.91
CA VAL A 241 12.39 5.01 18.92
C VAL A 241 13.67 5.74 19.30
N GLN A 242 13.80 6.09 20.58
CA GLN A 242 14.98 6.78 21.12
C GLN A 242 16.19 5.87 21.31
#